data_AF-C6I096-F1
#
_entry.id   AF-C6I096-F1
#
_cell.length_a   1.000
_cell.length_b   1.000
_cell.length_c   1.000
_cell.angle_alpha   90.00
_cell.angle_beta   90.00
_cell.angle_gamma   90.00
#
_symmetry.space_group_name_H-M   'P 1'
#
loop_
_entity.id
_entity.type
_entity.pdbx_description
1 polymer ?
#
loop_
_entity_poly.entity_id
_entity_poly.type
_entity_poly.pdbx_seq_one_letter_code
_entity_poly.pdbx_strand_id
1 'polypeptide(L)' 'MKCHVCGGNMEPQVTDMPFKLSTRTIAILKEFPVFQCGHCGEHAIEDLIMEGGPIVAEDQPSP' A
#
# COMPACT_ATOMS: atom_id res chain seq x y z
N MET A 1 -8.48 -3.46 11.43
CA MET A 1 -8.15 -2.14 12.01
C MET A 1 -9.30 -1.16 11.76
N LYS A 2 -9.35 -0.03 12.48
CA LYS A 2 -10.29 1.06 12.21
C LYS A 2 -9.58 2.20 11.47
N CYS A 3 -10.27 2.82 10.53
CA CYS A 3 -9.75 3.97 9.80
C CYS A 3 -9.61 5.16 10.76
N HIS A 4 -8.42 5.75 10.82
CA HIS A 4 -8.15 6.91 11.66
C HIS A 4 -8.86 8.19 11.16
N VAL A 5 -9.29 8.22 9.89
CA VAL A 5 -9.99 9.35 9.27
C VAL A 5 -11.49 9.31 9.55
N CYS A 6 -12.15 8.16 9.35
CA CYS A 6 -13.62 8.07 9.40
C CYS A 6 -14.17 7.03 10.39
N GLY A 7 -13.33 6.25 11.06
CA GLY A 7 -13.76 5.16 11.95
C GLY A 7 -14.31 3.91 11.23
N GLY A 8 -14.28 3.89 9.89
CA GLY A 8 -14.67 2.76 9.07
C GLY A 8 -13.76 1.53 9.23
N ASN A 9 -14.17 0.41 8.65
CA ASN A 9 -13.35 -0.81 8.65
C ASN A 9 -12.23 -0.69 7.61
N MET A 10 -11.04 -1.11 8.02
CA MET A 10 -9.87 -1.25 7.15
C MET A 10 -9.71 -2.71 6.76
N GLU A 11 -9.52 -2.99 5.48
CA GLU A 11 -9.39 -4.32 4.89
C GLU A 11 -8.05 -4.44 4.14
N PRO A 12 -7.35 -5.59 4.24
CA PRO A 12 -6.10 -5.78 3.53
C PRO A 12 -6.34 -5.84 2.02
N GLN A 13 -5.48 -5.18 1.25
CA GLN A 13 -5.55 -5.06 -0.20
C GLN A 13 -4.13 -5.07 -0.79
N VAL A 14 -3.97 -5.65 -1.98
CA VAL A 14 -2.76 -5.55 -2.78
C VAL A 14 -3.03 -4.61 -3.95
N THR A 15 -2.23 -3.55 -4.11
CA THR A 15 -2.48 -2.52 -5.13
C THR A 15 -1.26 -1.72 -5.53
N ASP A 16 -1.34 -0.98 -6.63
CA ASP A 16 -0.26 -0.13 -7.09
C ASP A 16 -0.33 1.24 -6.41
N MET A 17 0.77 1.65 -5.77
CA MET A 17 0.82 2.89 -4.99
C MET A 17 1.87 3.87 -5.51
N PRO A 18 1.49 5.14 -5.79
CA PRO A 18 2.44 6.16 -6.21
C PRO A 18 3.20 6.76 -5.03
N PHE A 19 4.53 6.75 -5.10
CA PHE A 19 5.43 7.39 -4.15
C PHE A 19 6.26 8.47 -4.83
N LYS A 20 6.14 9.70 -4.33
CA LYS A 20 6.95 10.81 -4.83
C LYS A 20 8.37 10.69 -4.27
N LEU A 21 9.35 10.44 -5.15
CA LEU A 21 10.76 10.38 -4.80
C LEU A 21 11.44 11.75 -4.89
N SER A 22 10.98 12.60 -5.80
CA SER A 22 11.50 13.96 -5.98
C SER A 22 10.40 14.89 -6.50
N THR A 23 10.72 16.17 -6.72
CA THR A 23 9.78 17.11 -7.35
C THR A 23 9.35 16.68 -8.76
N ARG A 24 10.18 15.89 -9.47
CA ARG A 24 9.95 15.48 -10.87
C ARG A 24 9.87 13.95 -11.04
N THR A 25 9.92 13.19 -9.96
CA THR A 25 9.99 11.72 -10.03
C THR A 25 8.97 11.11 -9.09
N ILE A 26 8.09 10.27 -9.64
CA ILE A 26 7.17 9.42 -8.91
C ILE A 26 7.54 7.98 -9.27
N ALA A 27 7.78 7.15 -8.26
CA ALA A 27 7.89 5.70 -8.42
C ALA A 27 6.52 5.08 -8.14
N ILE A 28 6.11 4.12 -8.95
CA ILE A 28 4.92 3.31 -8.69
C ILE A 28 5.40 1.98 -8.11
N LEU A 29 5.06 1.72 -6.85
CA LEU A 29 5.24 0.40 -6.25
C LEU A 29 4.08 -0.46 -6.70
N LYS A 30 4.36 -1.52 -7.45
CA LYS A 30 3.35 -2.45 -7.92
C LYS A 30 3.03 -3.50 -6.88
N GLU A 31 1.79 -3.98 -6.88
CA GLU A 31 1.35 -5.09 -6.02
C GLU A 31 1.73 -4.89 -4.54
N PHE A 32 1.59 -3.65 -4.07
CA PHE A 32 1.99 -3.26 -2.73
C PHE A 32 0.88 -3.57 -1.73
N PRO A 33 1.16 -4.35 -0.66
CA PRO A 33 0.17 -4.65 0.36
C PRO A 33 -0.10 -3.44 1.25
N VAL A 34 -1.38 -3.11 1.40
CA VAL A 34 -1.90 -2.00 2.21
C VAL A 34 -3.18 -2.44 2.92
N PHE A 35 -3.60 -1.66 3.91
CA PHE A 35 -4.99 -1.67 4.36
C PHE A 35 -5.75 -0.53 3.69
N GLN A 36 -6.89 -0.81 3.07
CA GLN A 36 -7.78 0.20 2.51
C GLN A 36 -9.08 0.30 3.31
N CYS A 37 -9.56 1.52 3.55
CA CYS A 37 -10.89 1.73 4.12
C CYS A 37 -11.96 1.58 3.05
N GLY A 38 -12.84 0.60 3.19
CA GLY A 38 -13.99 0.41 2.29
C GLY A 38 -15.03 1.54 2.32
N HIS A 39 -14.92 2.50 3.24
CA HIS A 39 -15.85 3.62 3.36
C HIS A 39 -15.33 4.91 2.70
N CYS A 40 -14.09 5.33 3.00
CA CYS A 40 -13.54 6.60 2.53
C CYS A 40 -12.33 6.46 1.59
N GLY A 41 -11.87 5.24 1.31
CA GLY A 41 -10.73 4.98 0.42
C GLY A 41 -9.35 5.30 1.00
N GLU A 42 -9.27 5.60 2.30
CA GLU A 42 -7.99 5.86 2.97
C GLU A 42 -7.11 4.60 2.99
N HIS A 43 -5.81 4.77 2.76
CA HIS A 43 -4.85 3.67 2.80
C HIS A 43 -3.94 3.78 4.03
N ALA A 44 -3.57 2.64 4.62
CA ALA A 44 -2.55 2.54 5.65
C ALA A 44 -1.53 1.46 5.28
N ILE A 45 -0.26 1.70 5.54
CA ILE A 45 0.85 0.78 5.28
C ILE A 45 1.18 0.06 6.60
N GLU A 46 1.46 -1.24 6.54
CA GLU A 46 1.87 -2.01 7.72
C GLU A 46 3.26 -1.61 8.20
N ASP A 47 3.45 -1.54 9.53
CA ASP A 47 4.73 -1.20 10.16
C ASP A 47 5.85 -2.18 9.74
N LEU A 48 5.53 -3.47 9.59
CA LEU A 48 6.49 -4.49 9.13
C LEU A 48 7.09 -4.18 7.76
N ILE A 49 6.33 -3.53 6.88
CA ILE A 49 6.81 -3.10 5.57
C ILE A 49 7.72 -1.86 5.73
N MET A 50 7.36 -0.94 6.62
CA MET A 50 8.14 0.27 6.91
C MET A 50 9.45 -0.02 7.64
N GLU A 51 9.52 -1.09 8.43
CA GLU A 51 10.73 -1.58 9.10
C GLU A 51 11.69 -2.33 8.15
N GLY A 52 11.40 -2.36 6.84
CA GLY A 52 12.21 -3.04 5.84
C GLY A 52 11.97 -4.55 5.79
N GLY A 53 10.83 -5.02 6.32
CA GLY A 53 10.37 -6.39 6.10
C GLY A 53 10.24 -6.72 4.62
N PRO A 54 10.26 -8.01 4.25
CA PRO A 54 10.40 -8.41 2.86
C PRO A 54 9.17 -7.95 2.07
N ILE A 55 9.37 -6.95 1.22
CA ILE A 55 8.52 -6.72 0.06
C ILE A 55 8.76 -7.94 -0.83
N VAL A 56 7.94 -8.98 -0.65
CA VAL A 56 7.93 -10.15 -1.53
C VAL A 56 7.35 -9.69 -2.86
N ALA A 57 8.22 -9.13 -3.71
CA ALA A 57 7.96 -9.03 -5.12
C ALA A 57 7.98 -10.48 -5.64
N GLU A 58 6.82 -11.09 -5.78
CA GLU A 58 6.70 -12.29 -6.59
C GLU A 58 7.06 -11.86 -8.01
N ASP A 59 8.18 -12.36 -8.52
CA ASP A 59 8.59 -12.21 -9.91
C ASP A 59 7.56 -12.99 -10.74
N GLN A 60 6.41 -12.38 -11.05
CA GLN A 60 5.39 -12.96 -11.91
C GLN A 60 6.06 -13.23 -13.27
N PRO A 61 6.23 -14.50 -13.68
CA PRO A 61 6.80 -14.78 -14.99
C PRO A 61 5.85 -14.23 -16.05
N SER A 62 6.38 -13.35 -16.91
CA SER A 62 5.66 -12.82 -18.06
C SER A 62 5.14 -13.95 -18.96
N PRO A 63 3.91 -13.85 -19.51
CA PRO A 63 3.37 -14.83 -20.45
C PRO A 63 4.14 -14.87 -21.77
#